data_AF-A0A369RNL1-F1
#
_entry.id   AF-A0A369RNL1-F1
#
_cell.length_a   1.000
_cell.length_b   1.000
_cell.length_c   1.000
_cell.angle_alpha   90.00
_cell.angle_beta   90.00
_cell.angle_gamma   90.00
#
_symmetry.space_group_name_H-M   'P 1'
#
loop_
_entity.id
_entity.type
_entity.pdbx_description
1 polymer ?
#
loop_
_entity_poly.entity_id
_entity_poly.type
_entity_poly.pdbx_seq_one_letter_code
_entity_poly.pdbx_strand_id
1 'polypeptide(L)'
;MAGSGKTTTVCQSVRQATKKGLFKSNGCYWMKIGNISNIELRQKLKTLGIRLNMEWKENIQSMSEICAYLSSSLEANRRLSETLFIFDDIWKKDHYEYLSFAKKSISTSRFKYLENELDHHCIRLSVSFVIQFVIY
;
A
#
# COMPACT_ATOMS: atom_id res chain seq x y z
N MET A 1 17.29 -6.47 -5.96
CA MET A 1 17.97 -7.55 -5.23
C MET A 1 17.17 -7.98 -3.99
N ALA A 2 16.97 -9.28 -3.78
CA ALA A 2 16.42 -9.80 -2.52
C ALA A 2 17.41 -9.50 -1.38
N GLY A 3 16.91 -9.31 -0.15
CA GLY A 3 17.80 -9.06 1.00
C GLY A 3 18.48 -7.68 1.02
N SER A 4 18.18 -6.77 0.09
CA SER A 4 18.80 -5.44 0.01
C SER A 4 18.32 -4.43 1.07
N GLY A 5 17.67 -4.89 2.14
CA GLY A 5 17.19 -4.02 3.23
C GLY A 5 15.92 -3.19 2.96
N LYS A 6 15.25 -3.29 1.80
CA LYS A 6 14.07 -2.47 1.45
C LYS A 6 12.98 -2.46 2.54
N THR A 7 12.58 -3.64 3.01
CA THR A 7 11.60 -3.79 4.10
C THR A 7 12.06 -3.06 5.37
N THR A 8 13.32 -3.24 5.76
CA THR A 8 13.93 -2.55 6.90
C THR A 8 13.93 -1.03 6.73
N THR A 9 14.29 -0.55 5.53
CA THR A 9 14.26 0.88 5.20
C THR A 9 12.85 1.44 5.31
N VAL A 10 11.84 0.78 4.74
CA VAL A 10 10.43 1.21 4.87
C VAL A 10 10.00 1.24 6.33
N CYS A 11 10.32 0.21 7.12
CA CYS A 11 10.01 0.20 8.56
C CYS A 11 10.65 1.38 9.32
N GLN A 12 11.94 1.64 9.09
CA GLN A 12 12.66 2.74 9.75
C GLN A 12 12.09 4.11 9.37
N SER A 13 11.73 4.25 8.11
CA SER A 13 11.20 5.48 7.51
C SER A 13 9.83 5.85 8.05
N VAL A 14 8.93 4.87 8.08
CA VAL A 14 7.59 5.04 8.66
C VAL A 14 7.70 5.38 10.14
N ARG A 15 8.56 4.67 10.90
CA ARG A 15 8.81 5.00 12.32
C ARG A 15 9.32 6.43 12.51
N GLN A 16 10.24 6.89 11.66
CA GLN A 16 10.76 8.25 11.75
C GLN A 16 9.72 9.30 11.39
N ALA A 17 8.91 9.06 10.35
CA ALA A 17 7.84 9.97 9.94
C ALA A 17 6.74 10.09 11.00
N THR A 18 6.37 8.97 11.65
CA THR A 18 5.45 8.97 12.80
C THR A 18 6.03 9.75 13.98
N LYS A 19 7.32 9.56 14.32
CA LYS A 19 7.99 10.35 15.37
C LYS A 19 7.98 11.85 15.10
N LYS A 20 8.03 12.26 13.82
CA LYS A 20 7.96 13.66 13.39
C LYS A 20 6.53 14.21 13.29
N GLY A 21 5.50 13.41 13.60
CA GLY A 21 4.10 13.82 13.50
C GLY A 21 3.58 14.00 12.07
N LEU A 22 4.32 13.54 11.06
CA LEU A 22 3.95 13.66 9.64
C LEU A 22 2.77 12.74 9.27
N PHE A 23 2.56 11.69 10.06
CA PHE A 23 1.40 10.81 9.96
C PHE A 23 0.85 10.58 11.36
N LYS A 24 -0.48 10.61 11.49
CA LYS A 24 -1.12 10.09 12.70
C LYS A 24 -0.94 8.57 12.71
N SER A 25 -0.55 8.01 13.86
CA SER A 25 -0.34 6.56 14.05
C SER A 25 -1.58 5.69 13.84
N ASN A 26 -2.71 6.29 13.47
CA ASN A 26 -4.04 5.68 13.52
C ASN A 26 -4.35 4.74 12.35
N GLY A 27 -3.36 4.32 11.56
CA GLY A 27 -3.61 3.34 10.51
C GLY A 27 -2.43 3.20 9.56
N CYS A 28 -1.44 2.41 9.94
CA CYS A 28 -0.49 1.87 8.98
C CYS A 28 -0.87 0.41 8.71
N TYR A 29 -1.17 0.06 7.46
CA TYR A 29 -1.48 -1.31 7.07
C TYR A 29 -0.35 -1.90 6.26
N TRP A 30 0.37 -2.83 6.88
CA TRP A 30 1.40 -3.59 6.20
C TRP A 30 0.83 -4.88 5.61
N MET A 31 0.98 -5.04 4.31
CA MET A 31 0.60 -6.25 3.58
C MET A 31 1.78 -6.78 2.77
N LYS A 32 2.27 -7.96 3.16
CA LYS A 32 3.25 -8.71 2.37
C LYS A 32 2.55 -9.43 1.21
N ILE A 33 2.95 -9.12 -0.01
CA ILE A 33 2.38 -9.65 -1.26
C ILE A 33 3.15 -10.90 -1.67
N GLY A 34 4.43 -10.77 -2.05
CA GLY A 34 5.25 -11.86 -2.56
C GLY A 34 4.87 -12.31 -3.98
N ASN A 35 5.30 -13.52 -4.34
CA ASN A 35 4.92 -14.17 -5.58
C ASN A 35 3.58 -14.91 -5.42
N ILE A 36 2.47 -14.18 -5.56
CA ILE A 36 1.13 -14.74 -5.42
C ILE A 36 0.32 -14.63 -6.72
N SER A 37 -0.71 -15.44 -6.87
CA SER A 37 -1.71 -15.35 -7.94
C SER A 37 -2.71 -14.21 -7.70
N ASN A 38 -3.46 -13.84 -8.74
CA ASN A 38 -4.54 -12.85 -8.62
C ASN A 38 -5.65 -13.34 -7.69
N ILE A 39 -5.87 -14.66 -7.60
CA ILE A 39 -6.87 -15.26 -6.68
C ILE A 39 -6.43 -15.07 -5.23
N GLU A 40 -5.16 -15.31 -4.91
CA GLU A 40 -4.60 -15.08 -3.58
C GLU A 40 -4.57 -13.59 -3.21
N LEU A 41 -4.23 -12.72 -4.17
CA LEU A 41 -4.30 -11.27 -3.98
C LEU A 41 -5.73 -10.83 -3.65
N ARG A 42 -6.72 -11.34 -4.39
CA ARG A 42 -8.14 -11.07 -4.17
C ARG A 42 -8.56 -11.44 -2.75
N GLN A 43 -8.14 -12.60 -2.26
CA GLN A 43 -8.41 -13.03 -0.88
C GLN A 43 -7.76 -12.09 0.14
N LYS A 44 -6.49 -11.71 -0.07
CA LYS A 44 -5.81 -10.73 0.81
C LYS A 44 -6.53 -9.38 0.84
N LEU A 45 -7.04 -8.89 -0.29
CA LEU A 45 -7.82 -7.66 -0.35
C LEU A 45 -9.17 -7.77 0.36
N LYS A 46 -9.86 -8.93 0.27
CA LYS A 46 -11.06 -9.18 1.08
C LYS A 46 -10.76 -9.15 2.58
N THR A 47 -9.68 -9.80 3.01
CA THR A 47 -9.22 -9.74 4.40
C THR A 47 -8.85 -8.32 4.82
N LEU A 48 -8.26 -7.52 3.93
CA LEU A 48 -7.94 -6.12 4.20
C LEU A 48 -9.22 -5.31 4.48
N GLY A 49 -10.27 -5.45 3.69
CA GLY A 49 -11.55 -4.76 3.95
C GLY A 49 -12.14 -5.11 5.31
N ILE A 50 -12.11 -6.39 5.70
CA ILE A 50 -12.56 -6.82 7.05
C ILE A 50 -11.73 -6.12 8.14
N ARG A 51 -10.40 -6.05 7.98
CA ARG A 51 -9.51 -5.37 8.93
C ARG A 51 -9.74 -3.85 8.99
N LEU A 52 -10.16 -3.25 7.89
CA LEU A 52 -10.57 -1.86 7.82
C LEU A 52 -11.99 -1.63 8.39
N ASN A 53 -12.58 -2.65 9.01
CA ASN A 53 -13.93 -2.65 9.55
C ASN A 53 -14.99 -2.30 8.49
N MET A 54 -14.78 -2.81 7.27
CA MET A 54 -15.73 -2.68 6.16
C MET A 54 -16.63 -3.91 6.10
N GLU A 55 -17.93 -3.67 5.91
CA GLU A 55 -18.89 -4.73 5.65
C GLU A 55 -18.93 -4.98 4.14
N TRP A 56 -18.58 -6.19 3.73
CA TRP A 56 -18.68 -6.58 2.32
C TRP A 56 -20.15 -6.80 1.95
N LYS A 57 -20.59 -6.25 0.81
CA LYS A 57 -21.86 -6.66 0.21
C LYS A 57 -21.74 -8.11 -0.27
N GLU A 58 -22.77 -8.93 -0.03
CA GLU A 58 -22.76 -10.38 -0.25
C GLU A 58 -22.37 -10.79 -1.69
N ASN A 59 -22.59 -9.91 -2.67
CA ASN A 59 -22.37 -10.19 -4.09
C ASN A 59 -21.01 -9.78 -4.65
N ILE A 60 -20.07 -9.27 -3.85
CA ILE A 60 -18.77 -8.80 -4.37
C ILE A 60 -17.87 -10.01 -4.73
N GLN A 61 -17.75 -10.25 -6.03
CA GLN A 61 -17.09 -11.43 -6.59
C GLN A 61 -15.83 -11.06 -7.39
N SER A 62 -15.81 -9.98 -8.16
CA SER A 62 -14.67 -9.67 -9.03
C SER A 62 -13.57 -8.85 -8.33
N MET A 63 -12.36 -8.86 -8.92
CA MET A 63 -11.25 -8.04 -8.42
C MET A 63 -11.53 -6.54 -8.55
N SER A 64 -12.12 -6.12 -9.67
CA SER A 64 -12.49 -4.72 -9.93
C SER A 64 -13.52 -4.21 -8.93
N GLU A 65 -14.56 -4.99 -8.62
CA GLU A 65 -15.56 -4.63 -7.60
C GLU A 65 -14.94 -4.47 -6.22
N ILE A 66 -14.00 -5.35 -5.85
CA ILE A 66 -13.27 -5.25 -4.57
C ILE A 66 -12.47 -3.95 -4.53
N CYS A 67 -11.73 -3.64 -5.59
CA CYS A 67 -10.92 -2.42 -5.66
C CYS A 67 -11.79 -1.16 -5.62
N ALA A 68 -12.90 -1.14 -6.37
CA ALA A 68 -13.85 -0.04 -6.38
C ALA A 68 -14.51 0.18 -5.02
N TYR A 69 -14.87 -0.91 -4.33
CA TYR A 69 -15.43 -0.85 -2.99
C TYR A 69 -14.42 -0.30 -1.99
N LEU A 70 -13.18 -0.83 -1.99
CA LEU A 70 -12.10 -0.31 -1.15
C LEU A 70 -11.88 1.18 -1.40
N SER A 71 -11.76 1.60 -2.66
CA SER A 71 -11.57 3.01 -3.01
C SER A 71 -12.71 3.88 -2.48
N SER A 72 -13.96 3.49 -2.73
CA SER A 72 -15.14 4.24 -2.29
C SER A 72 -15.21 4.33 -0.76
N SER A 73 -14.92 3.23 -0.05
CA SER A 73 -14.93 3.21 1.41
C SER A 73 -13.79 4.03 2.02
N LEU A 74 -12.62 4.08 1.40
CA LEU A 74 -11.51 4.94 1.84
C LEU A 74 -11.84 6.42 1.63
N GLU A 75 -12.47 6.78 0.51
CA GLU A 75 -12.87 8.16 0.21
C GLU A 75 -13.99 8.65 1.13
N ALA A 76 -14.99 7.80 1.42
CA ALA A 76 -16.10 8.15 2.30
C ALA A 76 -15.68 8.31 3.77
N ASN A 77 -14.60 7.63 4.20
CA ASN A 77 -14.15 7.64 5.59
C ASN A 77 -12.88 8.46 5.77
N ARG A 78 -13.00 9.72 6.22
CA ARG A 78 -11.86 10.63 6.46
C ARG A 78 -10.76 10.05 7.37
N ARG A 79 -11.11 9.13 8.29
CA ARG A 79 -10.11 8.44 9.10
C ARG A 79 -9.31 7.43 8.29
N LEU A 80 -9.98 6.70 7.40
CA LEU A 80 -9.35 5.70 6.54
C LEU A 80 -8.60 6.34 5.36
N SER A 81 -9.04 7.50 4.85
CA SER A 81 -8.33 8.24 3.78
C SER A 81 -6.92 8.69 4.19
N GLU A 82 -6.66 8.83 5.49
CA GLU A 82 -5.35 9.19 6.05
C GLU A 82 -4.46 7.98 6.34
N THR A 83 -4.95 6.77 6.04
CA THR A 83 -4.23 5.51 6.27
C THR A 83 -3.06 5.38 5.29
N LEU A 84 -1.89 5.00 5.82
CA LEU A 84 -0.73 4.65 5.01
C LEU A 84 -0.70 3.14 4.74
N PHE A 85 -0.78 2.76 3.48
CA PHE A 85 -0.66 1.37 3.07
C PHE A 85 0.79 1.03 2.70
N ILE A 86 1.25 -0.16 3.10
CA ILE A 86 2.58 -0.66 2.76
C ILE A 86 2.41 -2.00 2.07
N PHE A 87 2.72 -2.07 0.79
CA PHE A 87 2.67 -3.26 -0.03
C PHE A 87 4.08 -3.80 -0.24
N ASP A 88 4.44 -4.81 0.54
CA ASP A 88 5.81 -5.31 0.60
C ASP A 88 6.00 -6.50 -0.33
N ASP A 89 7.11 -6.47 -1.08
CA ASP A 89 7.61 -7.52 -1.96
C ASP A 89 6.63 -7.87 -3.09
N ILE A 90 6.23 -6.89 -3.92
CA ILE A 90 5.37 -7.10 -5.10
C ILE A 90 6.19 -7.72 -6.24
N TRP A 91 5.75 -8.88 -6.75
CA TRP A 91 6.48 -9.62 -7.81
C TRP A 91 5.83 -9.56 -9.18
N LYS A 92 4.55 -9.19 -9.27
CA LYS A 92 3.81 -9.14 -10.54
C LYS A 92 3.41 -7.72 -10.84
N LYS A 93 3.66 -7.29 -12.07
CA LYS A 93 3.38 -5.94 -12.56
C LYS A 93 1.89 -5.58 -12.46
N ASP A 94 1.03 -6.50 -12.86
CA ASP A 94 -0.42 -6.24 -12.90
C ASP A 94 -1.03 -6.08 -11.50
N HIS A 95 -0.32 -6.50 -10.44
CA HIS A 95 -0.79 -6.27 -9.06
C HIS A 95 -0.81 -4.79 -8.69
N TYR A 96 0.01 -3.93 -9.31
CA TYR A 96 -0.01 -2.50 -9.02
C TYR A 96 -1.35 -1.87 -9.38
N GLU A 97 -2.01 -2.33 -10.45
CA GLU A 97 -3.33 -1.86 -10.86
C GLU A 97 -4.38 -2.11 -9.78
N TYR A 98 -4.37 -3.30 -9.18
CA TYR A 98 -5.30 -3.68 -8.10
C TYR A 98 -5.00 -3.02 -6.75
N LEU A 99 -3.85 -2.35 -6.62
CA LEU A 99 -3.44 -1.64 -5.41
C LEU A 99 -3.62 -0.12 -5.53
N SER A 100 -4.04 0.37 -6.69
CA SER A 100 -4.23 1.80 -7.00
C SER A 100 -5.29 2.49 -6.15
N PHE A 101 -6.21 1.75 -5.51
CA PHE A 101 -7.19 2.28 -4.56
C PHE A 101 -6.52 2.98 -3.35
N ALA A 102 -5.29 2.59 -3.02
CA ALA A 102 -4.54 3.12 -1.88
C ALA A 102 -3.73 4.37 -2.29
N LYS A 103 -4.37 5.54 -2.25
CA LYS A 103 -3.78 6.83 -2.65
C LYS A 103 -2.53 7.22 -1.85
N LYS A 104 -2.43 6.78 -0.59
CA LYS A 104 -1.24 6.96 0.26
C LYS A 104 -0.61 5.59 0.48
N SER A 105 0.37 5.24 -0.35
CA SER A 105 1.01 3.92 -0.27
C SER A 105 2.52 3.93 -0.49
N ILE A 106 3.17 2.92 0.07
CA ILE A 106 4.57 2.57 -0.16
C ILE A 106 4.60 1.14 -0.71
N SER A 107 5.21 0.97 -1.87
CA SER A 107 5.36 -0.33 -2.51
C SER A 107 6.83 -0.72 -2.57
N THR A 108 7.16 -1.97 -2.26
CA THR A 108 8.50 -2.51 -2.45
C THR A 108 8.47 -3.64 -3.48
N SER A 109 9.48 -3.69 -4.35
CA SER A 109 9.64 -4.77 -5.31
C SER A 109 11.11 -5.12 -5.52
N ARG A 110 11.36 -6.34 -6.00
CA ARG A 110 12.69 -6.79 -6.42
C ARG A 110 12.95 -6.47 -7.90
N PHE A 111 11.88 -6.21 -8.66
CA PHE A 111 11.90 -5.96 -10.09
C PHE A 111 11.76 -4.45 -10.36
N LYS A 112 12.34 -4.00 -11.46
CA LYS A 112 12.14 -2.64 -11.97
C LYS A 112 11.01 -2.69 -13.00
N TYR A 113 9.87 -2.09 -12.68
CA TYR A 113 8.77 -1.87 -13.62
C TYR A 113 8.67 -0.37 -13.93
N LEU A 114 8.16 -0.02 -15.11
CA LEU A 114 8.00 1.38 -15.52
C LEU A 114 7.04 2.14 -14.59
N GLU A 115 6.03 1.48 -14.01
CA GLU A 115 5.16 2.07 -13.00
C GLU A 115 5.89 2.39 -11.68
N ASN A 116 7.10 1.84 -11.48
CA ASN A 116 7.97 2.21 -10.36
C ASN A 116 8.73 3.52 -10.62
N GLU A 117 8.62 4.13 -11.82
CA GLU A 117 9.33 5.35 -12.24
C GLU A 117 8.46 6.62 -12.28
N LEU A 118 7.21 6.59 -11.79
CA LEU A 118 6.27 7.73 -11.92
C LEU A 118 6.63 8.95 -11.03
N ASP A 119 6.67 10.14 -11.64
CA ASP A 119 6.90 11.49 -11.07
C ASP A 119 6.56 11.63 -9.56
N HIS A 120 7.58 11.94 -8.73
CA HIS A 120 7.52 11.71 -7.29
C HIS A 120 7.54 13.01 -6.45
N HIS A 121 6.61 13.13 -5.50
CA HIS A 121 6.82 13.99 -4.33
C HIS A 121 7.73 13.29 -3.31
N CYS A 122 9.03 13.48 -3.45
CA CYS A 122 10.03 12.92 -2.54
C CYS A 122 10.05 13.69 -1.22
N ILE A 123 9.53 13.10 -0.14
CA ILE A 123 9.75 13.62 1.22
C ILE A 123 11.15 13.17 1.66
N ARG A 124 12.14 14.05 1.49
CA ARG A 124 13.50 13.81 2.00
C ARG A 124 13.48 13.83 3.53
N LEU A 125 13.53 12.64 4.14
CA LEU A 125 13.86 12.54 5.57
C LEU A 125 15.38 12.73 5.70
N SER A 126 15.77 13.64 6.59
CA SER A 126 17.15 14.06 6.83
C SER A 126 18.02 12.97 7.49
N VAL A 127 18.18 11.81 6.86
CA VAL A 127 19.33 10.90 6.97
C VAL A 127 19.31 10.03 5.71
N SER A 128 20.35 10.13 4.89
CA SER A 128 20.72 9.43 3.64
C SER A 128 19.89 8.26 3.07
N PHE A 129 18.56 8.34 2.98
CA PHE A 129 17.74 7.28 2.36
C PHE A 129 16.53 7.88 1.64
N VAL A 130 16.33 7.48 0.38
CA VAL A 130 15.17 7.86 -0.43
C VAL A 130 14.02 6.91 -0.09
N ILE A 131 12.90 7.48 0.32
CA ILE A 131 11.65 6.76 0.57
C ILE A 131 10.66 7.23 -0.48
N GLN A 132 10.23 6.31 -1.35
CA GLN A 132 9.21 6.59 -2.34
C GLN A 132 7.84 6.55 -1.67
N PHE A 133 7.19 7.71 -1.60
CA PHE A 133 5.77 7.86 -1.27
C PHE A 133 5.01 8.00 -2.59
N VAL A 134 3.97 7.20 -2.79
CA VAL A 134 2.93 7.52 -3.78
C VAL A 134 1.83 8.26 -3.01
N ILE A 135 1.66 9.54 -3.31
CA ILE A 135 0.59 10.39 -2.77
C ILE A 135 -0.12 10.98 -4.00
N TYR A 136 -1.36 10.54 -4.25
CA TYR A 136 -2.29 11.18 -5.18
C TYR A 136 -3.13 12.23 -4.47
#